data_AF-A0A359KC76-F1
#
_entry.id   AF-A0A359KC76-F1
#
_cell.length_a   1.000
_cell.length_b   1.000
_cell.length_c   1.000
_cell.angle_alpha   90.00
_cell.angle_beta   90.00
_cell.angle_gamma   90.00
#
_symmetry.space_group_name_H-M   'P 1'
#
loop_
_entity.id
_entity.type
_entity.pdbx_description
1 polymer ?
#
loop_
_entity_poly.entity_id
_entity_poly.type
_entity_poly.pdbx_seq_one_letter_code
_entity_poly.pdbx_strand_id
1 'polypeptide(L)' 'GSGKTTTIYRLLTHLNDGERKIITVEDPVELDLPGVIQVRVRSEIGLTFAAGLRSILRQDPDVIMIGEI' A
#
# COMPACT_ATOMS: atom_id res chain seq x y z
N GLY A 1 -16.00 -9.14 -3.72
CA GLY A 1 -16.30 -10.00 -2.56
C GLY A 1 -15.64 -11.38 -2.60
N SER A 2 -14.48 -11.54 -3.26
CA SER A 2 -13.73 -12.81 -3.26
C SER A 2 -12.67 -12.91 -2.15
N GLY A 3 -12.61 -11.93 -1.24
CA GLY A 3 -11.67 -11.93 -0.11
C GLY A 3 -10.24 -11.46 -0.42
N LYS A 4 -9.97 -10.91 -1.62
CA LYS A 4 -8.63 -10.45 -2.03
C LYS A 4 -8.01 -9.46 -1.03
N THR A 5 -8.71 -8.36 -0.77
CA THR A 5 -8.27 -7.32 0.18
C THR A 5 -7.98 -7.93 1.55
N THR A 6 -8.88 -8.78 2.05
CA THR A 6 -8.69 -9.46 3.35
C THR A 6 -7.44 -10.32 3.37
N THR A 7 -7.17 -11.08 2.30
CA THR A 7 -5.97 -11.92 2.20
C THR A 7 -4.71 -11.08 2.13
N ILE A 8 -4.71 -10.02 1.31
CA ILE A 8 -3.56 -9.11 1.19
C ILE A 8 -3.27 -8.41 2.52
N TYR A 9 -4.30 -7.88 3.18
CA TYR A 9 -4.13 -7.20 4.46
C TYR A 9 -3.59 -8.15 5.53
N ARG A 10 -4.07 -9.40 5.58
CA ARG A 10 -3.51 -10.43 6.47
C ARG A 10 -2.04 -10.73 6.17
N LEU A 11 -1.66 -10.80 4.89
CA LEU A 11 -0.27 -10.99 4.50
C LEU A 11 0.61 -9.82 4.93
N LEU A 12 0.14 -8.58 4.71
CA LEU A 12 0.87 -7.38 5.13
C LEU A 12 1.05 -7.31 6.64
N THR A 13 0.00 -7.62 7.42
CA THR A 13 0.11 -7.73 8.87
C THR A 13 1.10 -8.81 9.30
N HIS A 14 1.14 -9.95 8.59
CA HIS A 14 2.08 -11.01 8.89
C HIS A 14 3.55 -10.62 8.59
N LEU A 15 3.78 -9.84 7.54
CA LEU A 15 5.12 -9.34 7.17
C LEU A 15 5.58 -8.16 8.03
N ASN A 16 4.66 -7.48 8.70
CA ASN A 16 4.91 -6.31 9.53
C ASN A 16 5.49 -6.71 10.89
N ASP A 17 6.80 -6.99 10.89
CA ASP A 17 7.59 -7.33 12.06
C ASP A 17 8.25 -6.11 12.74
N GLY A 18 7.98 -4.90 12.24
CA GLY A 18 8.58 -3.66 12.72
C GLY A 18 9.99 -3.39 12.17
N GLU A 19 10.58 -4.31 11.40
CA GLU A 19 11.86 -4.12 10.72
C GLU A 19 11.66 -3.73 9.26
N ARG A 20 10.68 -4.35 8.58
CA ARG A 20 10.40 -4.08 7.16
C ARG A 20 9.67 -2.77 6.96
N LYS A 21 10.17 -1.93 6.05
CA LYS A 21 9.46 -0.77 5.53
C LYS A 21 8.43 -1.18 4.49
N ILE A 22 7.18 -1.28 4.93
CA ILE A 22 6.04 -1.65 4.08
C ILE A 22 5.29 -0.39 3.64
N ILE A 23 5.09 -0.23 2.32
CA ILE A 23 4.33 0.90 1.75
C ILE A 23 3.28 0.39 0.77
N THR A 24 2.06 0.94 0.84
CA THR A 24 0.95 0.60 -0.06
C THR A 24 0.49 1.80 -0.88
N VAL A 25 -0.07 1.54 -2.07
CA VAL A 25 -0.86 2.53 -2.84
C VAL A 25 -2.22 1.94 -3.14
N GLU A 26 -3.30 2.63 -2.73
CA GLU A 26 -4.66 2.09 -2.72
C GLU A 26 -5.71 3.14 -3.13
N ASP A 27 -6.85 2.70 -3.67
CA ASP A 27 -7.98 3.56 -4.04
C ASP A 27 -9.34 2.87 -3.77
N PRO A 28 -10.02 3.15 -2.63
CA PRO A 28 -9.53 3.82 -1.44
C PRO A 28 -8.74 2.86 -0.52
N VAL A 29 -8.19 3.41 0.56
CA VAL A 29 -7.72 2.61 1.70
C VAL A 29 -8.95 2.09 2.47
N GLU A 30 -9.05 0.78 2.62
CA GLU A 30 -10.21 0.08 3.20
C GLU A 30 -10.13 -0.02 4.74
N LEU A 31 -8.92 -0.28 5.27
CA LEU A 31 -8.64 -0.41 6.70
C LEU A 31 -7.28 0.21 7.03
N ASP A 32 -7.13 0.72 8.24
CA ASP A 32 -5.84 1.19 8.75
C ASP A 32 -4.98 0.00 9.19
N LEU A 33 -3.73 -0.04 8.74
CA LEU A 33 -2.73 -1.05 9.09
C LEU A 33 -1.59 -0.38 9.89
N PRO A 34 -1.60 -0.50 11.24
CA PRO A 34 -0.55 0.09 12.07
C PRO A 34 0.84 -0.35 11.64
N GLY A 35 1.78 0.60 11.52
CA GLY A 35 3.16 0.32 11.08
C GLY A 35 3.35 0.20 9.56
N VAL A 36 2.29 0.31 8.77
CA VAL A 36 2.34 0.35 7.30
C VAL A 36 2.09 1.77 6.81
N ILE A 37 2.89 2.26 5.87
CA ILE A 37 2.64 3.55 5.22
C ILE A 37 1.61 3.32 4.10
N GLN A 38 0.39 3.81 4.26
CA GLN A 38 -0.67 3.64 3.26
C GLN A 38 -0.93 4.94 2.49
N VAL A 39 -0.68 4.91 1.19
CA VAL A 39 -0.91 6.06 0.30
C VAL A 39 -2.23 5.89 -0.44
N ARG A 40 -3.17 6.80 -0.24
CA ARG A 40 -4.39 6.87 -1.04
C ARG A 40 -4.12 7.55 -2.38
N VAL A 41 -4.62 6.97 -3.47
CA VAL A 41 -4.66 7.61 -4.79
C VAL A 41 -5.49 8.90 -4.71
N ARG A 42 -4.98 9.95 -5.36
CA ARG A 42 -5.64 11.25 -5.48
C ARG A 42 -5.50 11.77 -6.90
N SER A 43 -6.31 11.19 -7.78
CA SER A 43 -6.30 11.48 -9.22
C SER A 43 -6.55 12.96 -9.52
N GLU A 44 -7.29 13.67 -8.67
CA GLU A 44 -7.60 15.09 -8.80
C GLU A 44 -6.37 16.01 -8.68
N ILE A 45 -5.30 15.53 -8.03
CA ILE A 45 -4.01 16.23 -7.95
C ILE A 45 -2.89 15.48 -8.68
N GLY A 46 -3.24 14.49 -9.51
CA GLY A 46 -2.27 13.71 -10.29
C GLY A 46 -1.50 12.64 -9.50
N LEU A 47 -1.87 12.35 -8.24
CA LEU A 47 -1.31 11.25 -7.47
C LEU A 47 -1.98 9.93 -7.87
N THR A 48 -1.61 9.41 -9.04
CA THR A 48 -2.09 8.12 -9.57
C THR A 48 -1.30 6.94 -9.01
N PHE A 49 -1.74 5.70 -9.25
CA PHE A 49 -0.94 4.50 -8.94
C PHE A 49 0.49 4.57 -9.50
N ALA A 50 0.66 4.96 -10.76
CA ALA A 50 1.97 5.08 -11.39
C ALA A 50 2.82 6.21 -10.81
N ALA A 51 2.21 7.34 -10.42
CA ALA A 51 2.92 8.42 -9.75
C ALA A 51 3.33 8.02 -8.32
N GLY A 52 2.41 7.40 -7.57
CA GLY A 52 2.63 6.87 -6.23
C GLY A 52 3.75 5.82 -6.20
N LEU A 53 3.67 4.80 -7.06
CA LEU A 53 4.70 3.77 -7.17
C LEU A 53 6.08 4.35 -7.46
N ARG A 54 6.18 5.28 -8.43
CA ARG A 54 7.45 5.96 -8.73
C ARG A 54 7.99 6.72 -7.55
N SER A 55 7.14 7.29 -6.70
CA SER A 55 7.55 7.98 -5.47
C SER A 55 8.05 7.00 -4.41
N ILE A 56 7.31 5.90 -4.22
CA ILE A 56 7.59 4.87 -3.23
C ILE A 56 8.93 4.18 -3.48
N LEU A 57 9.30 3.91 -4.73
CA LEU A 57 10.61 3.32 -5.06
C LEU A 57 11.80 4.14 -4.57
N ARG A 58 11.65 5.45 -4.37
CA ARG A 58 12.69 6.32 -3.82
C ARG A 58 12.71 6.38 -2.29
N GLN A 59 11.74 5.74 -1.64
CA GLN A 59 11.67 5.68 -0.17
C GLN A 59 12.42 4.49 0.40
N ASP A 60 13.15 3.71 -0.39
CA ASP A 60 13.83 2.49 0.08
C ASP A 60 12.89 1.48 0.77
N PRO A 61 11.79 1.06 0.11
CA PRO A 61 10.83 0.11 0.70
C PRO A 61 11.32 -1.33 0.58
N ASP A 62 11.03 -2.16 1.58
CA ASP A 62 11.25 -3.61 1.52
C ASP A 62 10.09 -4.33 0.83
N VAL A 63 8.87 -3.85 1.06
CA VAL A 63 7.63 -4.43 0.53
C VAL A 63 6.75 -3.32 -0.01
N ILE A 64 6.31 -3.49 -1.26
CA ILE A 64 5.33 -2.61 -1.90
C ILE A 64 4.07 -3.41 -2.21
N MET A 65 2.92 -2.88 -1.81
CA MET A 65 1.63 -3.38 -2.25
C MET A 65 0.94 -2.34 -3.13
N ILE A 66 0.41 -2.77 -4.26
CA ILE A 66 -0.38 -1.93 -5.15
C ILE A 66 -1.78 -2.51 -5.16
N GLY A 67 -2.79 -1.68 -4.88
CA GLY A 67 -4.20 -2.02 -5.04
C GLY A 67 -4.54 -2.36 -6.49
N GLU A 68 -5.80 -2.70 -6.76
CA GLU A 68 -6.23 -2.99 -8.13
C GLU A 68 -6.16 -1.73 -9.01
N ILE A 69 -5.71 -1.91 -10.26
CA ILE A 69 -5.69 -0.91 -11.34
C ILE A 69 -7.01 -0.99 -12.11
#